data_AF-A0A1Z5L0L9-F1
#
_entry.id   AF-A0A1Z5L0L9-F1
#
_cell.length_a   1.000
_cell.length_b   1.000
_cell.length_c   1.000
_cell.angle_alpha   90.00
_cell.angle_beta   90.00
_cell.angle_gamma   90.00
#
_symmetry.space_group_name_H-M   'P 1'
#
loop_
_entity.id
_entity.type
_entity.pdbx_description
1 polymer ?
#
loop_
_entity_poly.entity_id
_entity_poly.type
_entity_poly.pdbx_seq_one_letter_code
_entity_poly.pdbx_strand_id
1 'polypeptide(L)'
;MNALVSGDTSGQISIDVTELSKDERRQVHILVRKKFPDLTLYKENADTMEAINMIAKVLSRGYRFKPSRFTYAGTKDKRAKTCQMVSIYRVPASHLVGLNKRQWRIAIGDVHYREKEVKLGDLSGNRFGIVLRGITGSKEDIQEAVASLSEKGFVNYFGLQRFGTTSVSTHDIGRALLKEQYEEAVDLILRPRDGGGGWPELTACREEWQRSKDPRKALGHLRRKGILEALLLQGLISSGPKAWSTALYSIPRNTRLMYVHSYQSLVWNRVVSRRLQKFGLTVLEGDLLLSQSECVPEEVVLYPVDQKHGLRLSIQSRGTLV
;
A
#
# COMPACT_ATOMS: atom_id res chain seq x y z
N MET A 1 21.53 -25.06 -22.65
CA MET A 1 20.73 -25.06 -21.39
C MET A 1 21.51 -24.57 -20.15
N ASN A 2 22.78 -24.15 -20.26
CA ASN A 2 23.56 -23.51 -19.17
C ASN A 2 24.01 -22.07 -19.48
N ALA A 3 23.34 -21.36 -20.40
CA ALA A 3 23.61 -19.95 -20.72
C ALA A 3 22.37 -19.05 -20.52
N LEU A 4 21.37 -19.54 -19.78
CA LEU A 4 20.15 -18.78 -19.48
C LEU A 4 20.21 -18.06 -18.11
N VAL A 5 21.30 -18.19 -17.38
CA VAL A 5 21.54 -17.50 -16.11
C VAL A 5 23.06 -17.38 -15.88
N SER A 6 23.70 -16.41 -16.52
CA SER A 6 25.01 -15.92 -16.05
C SER A 6 25.08 -14.43 -16.35
N GLY A 7 25.15 -13.64 -15.29
CA GLY A 7 25.34 -12.21 -15.39
C GLY A 7 26.68 -11.90 -16.04
N ASP A 8 26.65 -11.05 -17.06
CA ASP A 8 27.79 -10.27 -17.48
C ASP A 8 27.41 -8.79 -17.36
N THR A 9 28.39 -8.02 -16.90
CA THR A 9 28.32 -6.67 -16.31
C THR A 9 28.04 -5.53 -17.31
N SER A 10 27.18 -5.77 -18.30
CA SER A 10 26.77 -4.76 -19.30
C SER A 10 25.25 -4.74 -19.52
N GLY A 11 24.50 -4.69 -18.42
CA GLY A 11 23.33 -3.81 -18.27
C GLY A 11 22.24 -3.77 -19.36
N GLN A 12 21.95 -4.85 -20.09
CA GLN A 12 20.63 -5.05 -20.71
C GLN A 12 20.44 -6.51 -21.12
N ILE A 13 19.63 -7.26 -20.36
CA ILE A 13 19.16 -8.58 -20.78
C ILE A 13 17.84 -8.38 -21.55
N SER A 14 17.92 -8.35 -22.88
CA SER A 14 16.74 -8.43 -23.75
C SER A 14 16.45 -9.90 -24.05
N ILE A 15 15.35 -10.43 -23.48
CA ILE A 15 14.81 -11.71 -23.90
C ILE A 15 13.97 -11.45 -25.15
N ASP A 16 14.50 -11.76 -26.33
CA ASP A 16 13.70 -11.80 -27.55
C ASP A 16 13.01 -13.17 -27.68
N VAL A 17 11.72 -13.14 -28.00
CA VAL A 17 10.77 -14.25 -27.76
C VAL A 17 9.77 -14.37 -28.90
N THR A 18 9.99 -13.63 -29.98
CA THR A 18 9.18 -13.68 -31.19
C THR A 18 9.43 -14.93 -32.04
N GLU A 19 10.46 -15.74 -31.74
CA GLU A 19 10.89 -16.89 -32.57
C GLU A 19 11.01 -18.23 -31.81
N LEU A 20 10.18 -18.47 -30.78
CA LEU A 20 10.25 -19.75 -30.05
C LEU A 20 9.65 -20.92 -30.87
N SER A 21 10.40 -22.02 -30.97
CA SER A 21 9.96 -23.33 -31.46
C SER A 21 8.86 -23.95 -30.57
N LYS A 22 8.17 -24.98 -31.06
CA LYS A 22 7.12 -25.67 -30.29
C LYS A 22 7.63 -26.25 -28.96
N ASP A 23 8.84 -26.80 -28.96
CA ASP A 23 9.44 -27.40 -27.76
C ASP A 23 9.85 -26.33 -26.75
N GLU A 24 10.40 -25.19 -27.20
CA GLU A 24 10.71 -24.07 -26.32
C GLU A 24 9.45 -23.49 -25.67
N ARG A 25 8.35 -23.35 -26.43
CA ARG A 25 7.05 -22.95 -25.88
C ARG A 25 6.55 -23.92 -24.82
N ARG A 26 6.73 -25.24 -25.03
CA ARG A 26 6.37 -26.28 -24.06
C ARG A 26 7.21 -26.15 -22.79
N GLN A 27 8.51 -25.89 -22.91
CA GLN A 27 9.39 -25.69 -21.76
C GLN A 27 9.04 -24.44 -20.96
N VAL A 28 8.77 -23.31 -21.63
CA VAL A 28 8.29 -22.08 -20.98
C VAL A 28 6.98 -22.35 -20.23
N HIS A 29 6.07 -23.12 -20.83
CA HIS A 29 4.80 -23.47 -20.21
C HIS A 29 4.97 -24.38 -18.97
N ILE A 30 5.93 -25.30 -18.98
CA ILE A 30 6.30 -26.11 -17.80
C ILE A 30 6.92 -25.21 -16.72
N LEU A 31 7.81 -24.30 -17.11
CA LEU A 31 8.50 -23.37 -16.22
C LEU A 31 7.52 -22.48 -15.45
N VAL A 32 6.60 -21.79 -16.15
CA VAL A 32 5.63 -20.86 -15.53
C VAL A 32 4.57 -21.58 -14.67
N ARG A 33 4.50 -22.92 -14.73
CA ARG A 33 3.63 -23.75 -13.87
C ARG A 33 4.33 -24.20 -12.60
N LYS A 34 5.65 -24.34 -12.65
CA LYS A 34 6.49 -24.75 -11.51
C LYS A 34 7.06 -23.56 -10.74
N LYS A 35 7.33 -22.46 -11.44
CA LYS A 35 8.00 -21.26 -10.93
C LYS A 35 7.18 -20.00 -11.13
N PHE A 36 7.48 -18.99 -10.34
CA PHE A 36 6.88 -17.67 -10.37
C PHE A 36 7.86 -16.69 -11.02
N PRO A 37 7.52 -16.00 -12.12
CA PRO A 37 8.22 -14.80 -12.52
C PRO A 37 8.04 -13.72 -11.44
N ASP A 38 9.14 -13.42 -10.77
CA ASP A 38 9.32 -12.24 -9.95
C ASP A 38 9.81 -11.12 -10.85
N LEU A 39 9.24 -9.93 -10.70
CA LEU A 39 9.59 -8.75 -11.48
C LEU A 39 9.66 -7.49 -10.63
N THR A 40 10.46 -6.54 -11.09
CA THR A 40 10.41 -5.16 -10.61
C THR A 40 9.26 -4.43 -11.28
N LEU A 41 8.25 -4.05 -10.50
CA LEU A 41 7.16 -3.18 -10.92
C LEU A 41 7.49 -1.73 -10.57
N TYR A 42 7.74 -0.91 -11.58
CA TYR A 42 7.75 0.55 -11.46
C TYR A 42 6.34 1.10 -11.69
N LYS A 43 5.93 2.03 -10.83
CA LYS A 43 4.69 2.80 -10.99
C LYS A 43 4.89 4.26 -10.61
N GLU A 44 4.18 5.15 -11.31
CA GLU A 44 4.15 6.58 -11.02
C GLU A 44 2.72 7.07 -10.86
N ASN A 45 2.45 7.77 -9.76
CA ASN A 45 1.13 8.32 -9.42
C ASN A 45 -0.03 7.30 -9.45
N ALA A 46 0.26 6.03 -9.12
CA ALA A 46 -0.69 4.93 -9.17
C ALA A 46 -0.62 4.08 -7.90
N ASP A 47 -1.77 3.57 -7.45
CA ASP A 47 -1.82 2.57 -6.38
C ASP A 47 -1.31 1.20 -6.88
N THR A 48 -0.76 0.37 -5.99
CA THR A 48 -0.26 -0.98 -6.35
C THR A 48 -1.38 -1.84 -6.97
N MET A 49 -2.59 -1.83 -6.39
CA MET A 49 -3.73 -2.59 -6.91
C MET A 49 -4.28 -1.99 -8.20
N GLU A 50 -4.24 -0.67 -8.35
CA GLU A 50 -4.58 0.01 -9.60
C GLU A 50 -3.66 -0.47 -10.74
N ALA A 51 -2.34 -0.48 -10.51
CA ALA A 51 -1.36 -0.98 -11.47
C ALA A 51 -1.58 -2.46 -11.82
N ILE A 52 -1.78 -3.32 -10.80
CA ILE A 52 -2.07 -4.74 -10.98
C ILE A 52 -3.35 -4.96 -11.80
N ASN A 53 -4.42 -4.22 -11.51
CA ASN A 53 -5.69 -4.33 -12.24
C ASN A 53 -5.53 -3.91 -13.71
N MET A 54 -4.76 -2.85 -13.98
CA MET A 54 -4.45 -2.42 -15.34
C MET A 54 -3.66 -3.50 -16.11
N ILE A 55 -2.62 -4.05 -15.49
CA ILE A 55 -1.83 -5.14 -16.06
C ILE A 55 -2.72 -6.37 -16.32
N ALA A 56 -3.53 -6.77 -15.33
CA ALA A 56 -4.40 -7.93 -15.43
C ALA A 56 -5.40 -7.80 -16.58
N LYS A 57 -5.98 -6.60 -16.78
CA LYS A 57 -6.90 -6.31 -17.89
C LYS A 57 -6.22 -6.44 -19.25
N VAL A 58 -4.96 -6.02 -19.36
CA VAL A 58 -4.19 -6.17 -20.60
C VAL A 58 -3.88 -7.63 -20.88
N LEU A 59 -3.37 -8.37 -19.87
CA LEU A 59 -3.07 -9.80 -19.98
C LEU A 59 -4.33 -10.63 -20.25
N SER A 60 -5.50 -10.13 -19.84
CA SER A 60 -6.78 -10.81 -20.05
C SER A 60 -7.26 -10.85 -21.50
N ARG A 61 -6.64 -10.10 -22.42
CA ARG A 61 -7.07 -10.03 -23.84
C ARG A 61 -6.83 -11.31 -24.66
N GLY A 62 -6.38 -12.40 -24.04
CA GLY A 62 -6.29 -13.73 -24.65
C GLY A 62 -6.45 -14.91 -23.66
N TYR A 63 -6.74 -14.64 -22.38
CA TYR A 63 -6.85 -15.66 -21.32
C TYR A 63 -7.61 -15.07 -20.13
N ARG A 64 -8.42 -15.84 -19.38
CA ARG A 64 -9.09 -15.34 -18.15
C ARG A 64 -8.05 -15.13 -17.03
N PHE A 65 -7.42 -13.96 -17.00
CA PHE A 65 -6.38 -13.61 -16.05
C PHE A 65 -6.95 -12.76 -14.91
N LYS A 66 -6.62 -13.11 -13.65
CA LYS A 66 -7.18 -12.47 -12.46
C LYS A 66 -6.11 -11.69 -11.69
N PRO A 67 -6.43 -10.52 -11.12
CA PRO A 67 -5.55 -9.77 -10.22
C PRO A 67 -5.01 -10.59 -9.04
N SER A 68 -5.76 -11.60 -8.59
CA SER A 68 -5.35 -12.49 -7.50
C SER A 68 -4.14 -13.38 -7.82
N ARG A 69 -3.64 -13.36 -9.06
CA ARG A 69 -2.41 -14.07 -9.46
C ARG A 69 -1.14 -13.26 -9.23
N PHE A 70 -1.28 -12.00 -8.84
CA PHE A 70 -0.17 -11.16 -8.42
C PHE A 70 -0.05 -11.24 -6.91
N THR A 71 1.18 -11.40 -6.46
CA THR A 71 1.54 -11.35 -5.04
C THR A 71 2.71 -10.40 -4.86
N TYR A 72 2.78 -9.75 -3.71
CA TYR A 72 3.72 -8.68 -3.44
C TYR A 72 3.92 -8.53 -1.93
N ALA A 73 5.06 -7.97 -1.54
CA ALA A 73 5.43 -7.89 -0.14
C ALA A 73 4.69 -6.79 0.64
N GLY A 74 4.23 -5.75 -0.06
CA GLY A 74 3.45 -4.66 0.52
C GLY A 74 3.00 -3.67 -0.56
N THR A 75 2.02 -2.83 -0.23
CA THR A 75 1.61 -1.71 -1.08
C THR A 75 2.62 -0.56 -0.97
N LYS A 76 2.68 0.28 -2.00
CA LYS A 76 3.55 1.47 -2.04
C LYS A 76 2.72 2.70 -2.37
N ASP A 77 3.18 3.86 -1.91
CA ASP A 77 2.44 5.11 -2.04
C ASP A 77 2.00 5.42 -3.46
N LYS A 78 0.76 5.90 -3.57
CA LYS A 78 0.19 6.34 -4.86
C LYS A 78 0.95 7.55 -5.39
N ARG A 79 1.08 8.61 -4.58
CA ARG A 79 1.67 9.90 -4.98
C ARG A 79 3.20 9.87 -4.92
N ALA A 80 3.80 8.93 -5.64
CA ALA A 80 5.25 8.76 -5.70
C ALA A 80 5.66 8.04 -7.00
N LYS A 81 6.98 7.99 -7.24
CA LYS A 81 7.61 7.01 -8.13
C LYS A 81 8.10 5.87 -7.26
N THR A 82 7.59 4.65 -7.48
CA THR A 82 7.88 3.51 -6.60
C THR A 82 8.27 2.29 -7.42
N CYS A 83 9.28 1.57 -6.96
CA CYS A 83 9.63 0.24 -7.45
C CYS A 83 9.34 -0.80 -6.37
N GLN A 84 8.77 -1.93 -6.74
CA GLN A 84 8.55 -3.05 -5.82
C GLN A 84 8.66 -4.39 -6.53
N MET A 85 9.06 -5.42 -5.80
CA MET A 85 9.00 -6.80 -6.29
C MET A 85 7.55 -7.28 -6.34
N VAL A 86 7.19 -7.96 -7.42
CA VAL A 86 5.88 -8.58 -7.63
C VAL A 86 6.08 -9.96 -8.25
N SER A 87 5.45 -10.98 -7.67
CA SER A 87 5.41 -12.33 -8.24
C SER A 87 4.11 -12.53 -9.00
N ILE A 88 4.16 -13.26 -10.11
CA ILE A 88 3.00 -13.49 -10.96
C ILE A 88 2.85 -14.97 -11.29
N TYR A 89 1.68 -15.57 -11.01
CA TYR A 89 1.47 -16.97 -11.34
C TYR A 89 1.08 -17.22 -12.81
N ARG A 90 1.80 -18.15 -13.46
CA ARG A 90 1.52 -18.65 -14.83
C ARG A 90 1.53 -17.61 -15.94
N VAL A 91 2.48 -16.67 -15.91
CA VAL A 91 2.69 -15.72 -17.01
C VAL A 91 4.13 -15.82 -17.52
N PRO A 92 4.37 -16.03 -18.82
CA PRO A 92 5.71 -15.96 -19.37
C PRO A 92 6.30 -14.54 -19.26
N ALA A 93 7.61 -14.45 -18.98
CA ALA A 93 8.35 -13.18 -18.97
C ALA A 93 8.18 -12.36 -20.26
N SER A 94 8.08 -13.03 -21.42
CA SER A 94 7.84 -12.41 -22.73
C SER A 94 6.59 -11.54 -22.75
N HIS A 95 5.49 -12.03 -22.18
CA HIS A 95 4.23 -11.31 -22.13
C HIS A 95 4.32 -10.11 -21.19
N LEU A 96 5.13 -10.20 -20.14
CA LEU A 96 5.33 -9.15 -19.14
C LEU A 96 6.16 -8.00 -19.70
N VAL A 97 7.30 -8.30 -20.34
CA VAL A 97 8.17 -7.30 -20.97
C VAL A 97 7.45 -6.61 -22.14
N GLY A 98 6.63 -7.34 -22.90
CA GLY A 98 5.81 -6.78 -23.98
C GLY A 98 4.83 -5.69 -23.52
N LEU A 99 4.49 -5.62 -22.23
CA LEU A 99 3.62 -4.58 -21.68
C LEU A 99 4.29 -3.20 -21.69
N ASN A 100 5.63 -3.12 -21.69
CA ASN A 100 6.36 -1.85 -21.73
C ASN A 100 6.20 -1.10 -23.06
N LYS A 101 5.73 -1.77 -24.12
CA LYS A 101 5.38 -1.11 -25.39
C LYS A 101 4.20 -0.15 -25.25
N ARG A 102 3.46 -0.22 -24.13
CA ARG A 102 2.34 0.67 -23.85
C ARG A 102 2.83 1.98 -23.24
N GLN A 103 2.24 3.09 -23.69
CA GLN A 103 2.43 4.38 -23.04
C GLN A 103 1.51 4.49 -21.83
N TRP A 104 2.09 4.25 -20.65
CA TRP A 104 1.42 4.31 -19.35
C TRP A 104 2.45 4.60 -18.25
N ARG A 105 1.99 4.95 -17.06
CA ARG A 105 2.85 5.29 -15.90
C ARG A 105 3.38 4.06 -15.15
N ILE A 106 3.54 2.94 -15.86
CA ILE A 106 3.94 1.65 -15.31
C ILE A 106 5.06 1.08 -16.19
N ALA A 107 6.09 0.50 -15.57
CA ALA A 107 7.11 -0.26 -16.27
C ALA A 107 7.43 -1.55 -15.51
N ILE A 108 7.84 -2.57 -16.26
CA ILE A 108 8.20 -3.89 -15.74
C ILE A 108 9.64 -4.19 -16.14
N GLY A 109 10.46 -4.63 -15.19
CA GLY A 109 11.86 -5.00 -15.42
C GLY A 109 12.30 -6.19 -14.55
N ASP A 110 13.56 -6.57 -14.69
CA ASP A 110 14.27 -7.54 -13.82
C ASP A 110 13.50 -8.86 -13.59
N VAL A 111 13.00 -9.48 -14.65
CA VAL A 111 12.18 -10.69 -14.52
C VAL A 111 13.04 -11.92 -14.22
N HIS A 112 12.79 -12.57 -13.09
CA HIS A 112 13.50 -13.77 -12.65
C HIS A 112 12.51 -14.85 -12.21
N TYR A 113 12.72 -16.11 -12.61
CA TYR A 113 11.87 -17.21 -12.15
C TYR A 113 12.34 -17.75 -10.80
N ARG A 114 11.45 -17.72 -9.80
CA ARG A 114 11.68 -18.23 -8.44
C ARG A 114 10.76 -19.41 -8.10
N GLU A 115 11.22 -20.26 -7.18
CA GLU A 115 10.43 -21.41 -6.70
C GLU A 115 9.26 -21.00 -5.81
N LYS A 116 9.41 -19.88 -5.09
CA LYS A 116 8.40 -19.34 -4.18
C LYS A 116 7.99 -17.95 -4.66
N GLU A 117 6.72 -17.65 -4.50
CA GLU A 117 6.20 -16.31 -4.68
C GLU A 117 6.56 -15.40 -3.50
N VAL A 118 6.59 -14.11 -3.75
CA VAL A 118 6.67 -13.05 -2.75
C VAL A 118 5.34 -12.93 -2.03
N LYS A 119 5.35 -12.99 -0.71
CA LYS A 119 4.17 -12.86 0.16
C LYS A 119 4.19 -11.55 0.93
N LEU A 120 3.01 -11.13 1.39
CA LEU A 120 2.85 -9.96 2.24
C LEU A 120 3.74 -10.09 3.49
N GLY A 121 4.63 -9.12 3.71
CA GLY A 121 5.63 -9.16 4.78
C GLY A 121 7.04 -9.59 4.35
N ASP A 122 7.23 -10.11 3.13
CA ASP A 122 8.55 -10.55 2.63
C ASP A 122 9.50 -9.39 2.25
N LEU A 123 9.29 -8.18 2.80
CA LEU A 123 10.19 -7.04 2.63
C LEU A 123 10.82 -6.67 3.97
N SER A 124 12.13 -6.46 3.95
CA SER A 124 12.85 -5.96 5.12
C SER A 124 12.70 -4.46 5.31
N GLY A 125 12.21 -3.72 4.33
CA GLY A 125 12.11 -2.26 4.41
C GLY A 125 11.84 -1.55 3.08
N ASN A 126 11.99 -0.22 3.12
CA ASN A 126 11.89 0.67 1.96
C ASN A 126 13.09 1.63 1.93
N ARG A 127 13.61 1.88 0.74
CA ARG A 127 14.52 3.01 0.49
C ARG A 127 13.72 4.16 -0.09
N PHE A 128 13.83 5.32 0.54
CA PHE A 128 13.21 6.56 0.13
C PHE A 128 14.25 7.48 -0.48
N GLY A 129 13.86 8.18 -1.55
CA GLY A 129 14.56 9.36 -2.06
C GLY A 129 13.59 10.53 -1.97
N ILE A 130 13.81 11.43 -1.02
CA ILE A 130 12.91 12.55 -0.71
C ILE A 130 13.59 13.84 -1.13
N VAL A 131 12.83 14.75 -1.75
CA VAL A 131 13.30 16.11 -2.06
C VAL A 131 12.40 17.10 -1.35
N LEU A 132 12.96 17.82 -0.38
CA LEU A 132 12.27 18.90 0.34
C LEU A 132 12.49 20.22 -0.41
N ARG A 133 11.40 20.93 -0.69
CA ARG A 133 11.38 22.21 -1.41
C ARG A 133 10.80 23.30 -0.53
N GLY A 134 11.22 24.55 -0.71
CA GLY A 134 10.72 25.69 0.07
C GLY A 134 11.13 25.65 1.55
N ILE A 135 12.30 25.09 1.84
CA ILE A 135 12.85 25.02 3.20
C ILE A 135 13.15 26.42 3.72
N THR A 136 12.72 26.70 4.96
CA THR A 136 12.97 27.95 5.68
C THR A 136 13.78 27.61 6.92
N GLY A 137 15.10 27.81 6.84
CA GLY A 137 16.05 27.43 7.88
C GLY A 137 17.47 27.67 7.38
N SER A 138 18.39 27.91 8.32
CA SER A 138 19.81 28.07 7.98
C SER A 138 20.41 26.73 7.52
N LYS A 139 21.60 26.77 6.91
CA LYS A 139 22.29 25.55 6.50
C LYS A 139 22.68 24.71 7.73
N GLU A 140 22.99 25.40 8.82
CA GLU A 140 23.39 24.86 10.11
C GLU A 140 22.21 24.10 10.75
N ASP A 141 21.00 24.68 10.78
CA ASP A 141 19.79 24.02 11.29
C ASP A 141 19.50 22.72 10.54
N ILE A 142 19.68 22.75 9.21
CA ILE A 142 19.45 21.58 8.36
C ILE A 142 20.48 20.49 8.66
N GLN A 143 21.75 20.86 8.80
CA GLN A 143 22.82 19.93 9.12
C GLN A 143 22.60 19.29 10.49
N GLU A 144 22.19 20.08 11.49
CA GLU A 144 21.88 19.58 12.84
C GLU A 144 20.68 18.62 12.82
N ALA A 145 19.56 19.01 12.20
CA ALA A 145 18.36 18.19 12.13
C ALA A 145 18.63 16.84 11.45
N VAL A 146 19.43 16.88 10.39
CA VAL A 146 19.82 15.69 9.64
C VAL A 146 20.79 14.80 10.43
N ALA A 147 21.79 15.38 11.09
CA ALA A 147 22.71 14.63 11.95
C ALA A 147 21.93 13.95 13.08
N SER A 148 21.00 14.66 13.72
CA SER A 148 20.11 14.09 14.74
C SER A 148 19.27 12.94 14.18
N LEU A 149 18.71 13.06 12.98
CA LEU A 149 17.94 11.97 12.35
C LEU A 149 18.81 10.75 12.08
N SER A 150 20.06 10.94 11.65
CA SER A 150 21.00 9.84 11.37
C SER A 150 21.49 9.14 12.63
N GLU A 151 21.76 9.89 13.70
CA GLU A 151 22.35 9.36 14.93
C GLU A 151 21.31 8.82 15.90
N LYS A 152 20.18 9.53 16.04
CA LYS A 152 19.15 9.25 17.05
C LYS A 152 17.87 8.67 16.44
N GLY A 153 17.72 8.73 15.12
CA GLY A 153 16.50 8.31 14.44
C GLY A 153 15.32 9.26 14.71
N PHE A 154 14.12 8.68 14.69
CA PHE A 154 12.87 9.39 14.96
C PHE A 154 11.90 8.49 15.72
N VAL A 155 10.88 9.08 16.33
CA VAL A 155 9.84 8.33 17.04
C VAL A 155 8.93 7.66 16.02
N ASN A 156 8.75 6.34 16.12
CA ASN A 156 8.01 5.51 15.15
C ASN A 156 6.47 5.68 15.16
N TYR A 157 5.97 6.92 15.07
CA TYR A 157 4.55 7.21 15.04
C TYR A 157 3.85 6.63 13.81
N PHE A 158 2.62 6.17 14.01
CA PHE A 158 1.68 6.02 12.91
C PHE A 158 1.31 7.41 12.37
N GLY A 159 1.67 7.68 11.11
CA GLY A 159 1.37 8.96 10.45
C GLY A 159 -0.11 9.17 10.11
N LEU A 160 -0.48 10.39 9.72
CA LEU A 160 -1.86 10.81 9.46
C LEU A 160 -2.61 9.93 8.43
N GLN A 161 -1.90 9.38 7.45
CA GLN A 161 -2.48 8.45 6.47
C GLN A 161 -3.15 7.22 7.12
N ARG A 162 -2.66 6.77 8.29
CA ARG A 162 -3.26 5.66 9.06
C ARG A 162 -4.63 6.01 9.66
N PHE A 163 -4.92 7.30 9.83
CA PHE A 163 -6.16 7.81 10.41
C PHE A 163 -7.15 8.35 9.36
N GLY A 164 -6.79 8.25 8.07
CA GLY A 164 -7.54 8.83 6.96
C GLY A 164 -7.23 10.31 6.77
N THR A 165 -7.48 10.81 5.56
CA THR A 165 -7.19 12.21 5.17
C THR A 165 -8.46 13.07 5.08
N THR A 166 -9.58 12.59 5.62
CA THR A 166 -10.90 13.22 5.50
C THR A 166 -11.43 13.67 6.86
N SER A 167 -12.48 14.50 6.87
CA SER A 167 -13.11 14.99 8.10
C SER A 167 -13.56 13.89 9.07
N VAL A 168 -13.91 12.70 8.56
CA VAL A 168 -14.15 11.52 9.40
C VAL A 168 -12.85 10.73 9.57
N SER A 169 -12.41 10.63 10.82
CA SER A 169 -11.22 9.86 11.19
C SER A 169 -11.53 8.37 11.25
N THR A 170 -10.66 7.53 10.69
CA THR A 170 -10.85 6.07 10.66
C THR A 170 -10.79 5.44 12.06
N HIS A 171 -10.09 6.07 13.00
CA HIS A 171 -10.01 5.61 14.38
C HIS A 171 -11.31 5.82 15.16
N ASP A 172 -12.15 6.81 14.79
CA ASP A 172 -13.47 6.99 15.42
C ASP A 172 -14.41 5.84 15.06
N ILE A 173 -14.38 5.39 13.80
CA ILE A 173 -15.09 4.18 13.35
C ILE A 173 -14.57 2.97 14.14
N GLY A 174 -13.25 2.84 14.28
CA GLY A 174 -12.63 1.78 15.07
C GLY A 174 -13.07 1.77 16.54
N ARG A 175 -13.15 2.95 17.16
CA ARG A 175 -13.66 3.12 18.53
C ARG A 175 -15.11 2.65 18.67
N ALA A 176 -15.99 3.09 17.75
CA ALA A 176 -17.39 2.70 17.77
C ALA A 176 -17.56 1.17 17.61
N LEU A 177 -16.79 0.55 16.71
CA LEU A 177 -16.79 -0.90 16.53
C LEU A 177 -16.35 -1.66 17.78
N LEU A 178 -15.29 -1.20 18.46
CA LEU A 178 -14.79 -1.83 19.70
C LEU A 178 -15.75 -1.67 20.88
N LYS A 179 -16.58 -0.61 20.89
CA LYS A 179 -17.61 -0.37 21.90
C LYS A 179 -18.96 -1.02 21.55
N GLU A 180 -19.03 -1.81 20.48
CA GLU A 180 -20.26 -2.41 19.96
C GLU A 180 -21.34 -1.39 19.57
N GLN A 181 -20.94 -0.13 19.33
CA GLN A 181 -21.79 0.96 18.86
C GLN A 181 -21.94 0.87 17.34
N TYR A 182 -22.58 -0.20 16.86
CA TYR A 182 -22.63 -0.52 15.42
C TYR A 182 -23.40 0.50 14.59
N GLU A 183 -24.45 1.09 15.15
CA GLU A 183 -25.20 2.16 14.49
C GLU A 183 -24.32 3.39 14.25
N GLU A 184 -23.56 3.81 15.27
CA GLU A 184 -22.59 4.90 15.15
C GLU A 184 -21.51 4.58 14.12
N ALA A 185 -21.01 3.34 14.10
CA ALA A 185 -20.01 2.92 13.11
C ALA A 185 -20.54 3.00 11.67
N VAL A 186 -21.77 2.54 11.42
CA VAL A 186 -22.45 2.66 10.12
C VAL A 186 -22.61 4.13 9.73
N ASP A 187 -23.05 4.96 10.67
CA ASP A 187 -23.24 6.38 10.45
C ASP A 187 -21.93 7.12 10.15
N LEU A 188 -20.85 6.82 10.86
CA LEU A 188 -19.54 7.40 10.59
C LEU A 188 -19.02 7.01 9.20
N ILE A 189 -19.23 5.77 8.76
CA ILE A 189 -18.81 5.31 7.42
C ILE A 189 -19.55 6.08 6.31
N LEU A 190 -20.86 6.28 6.50
CA LEU A 190 -21.77 6.90 5.53
C LEU A 190 -21.91 8.43 5.70
N ARG A 191 -21.24 9.02 6.68
CA ARG A 191 -21.26 10.48 6.91
C ARG A 191 -20.63 11.23 5.73
N PRO A 192 -21.22 12.36 5.27
CA PRO A 192 -20.59 13.27 4.31
C PRO A 192 -19.20 13.73 4.76
N ARG A 193 -18.33 14.02 3.80
CA ARG A 193 -16.94 14.37 4.05
C ARG A 193 -16.60 15.70 3.41
N ASP A 194 -16.19 16.66 4.24
CA ASP A 194 -15.63 17.93 3.78
C ASP A 194 -14.19 17.70 3.28
N GLY A 195 -13.81 18.34 2.16
CA GLY A 195 -12.39 18.35 1.74
C GLY A 195 -11.95 17.35 0.65
N GLY A 196 -12.81 17.00 -0.30
CA GLY A 196 -12.32 16.66 -1.66
C GLY A 196 -11.64 15.31 -1.87
N GLY A 197 -12.39 14.21 -1.72
CA GLY A 197 -11.95 12.89 -2.20
C GLY A 197 -13.04 12.02 -2.84
N GLY A 198 -14.31 12.40 -2.73
CA GLY A 198 -15.43 11.70 -3.34
C GLY A 198 -15.78 12.27 -4.71
N TRP A 199 -16.32 11.43 -5.60
CA TRP A 199 -16.99 11.90 -6.80
C TRP A 199 -18.45 12.29 -6.48
N PRO A 200 -19.11 13.13 -7.29
CA PRO A 200 -20.42 13.70 -6.96
C PRO A 200 -21.49 12.68 -6.54
N GLU A 201 -21.53 11.50 -7.17
CA GLU A 201 -22.46 10.43 -6.81
C GLU A 201 -22.26 9.91 -5.38
N LEU A 202 -21.01 9.82 -4.91
CA LEU A 202 -20.71 9.36 -3.55
C LEU A 202 -21.08 10.42 -2.52
N THR A 203 -20.87 11.70 -2.84
CA THR A 203 -21.31 12.81 -1.99
C THR A 203 -22.83 12.79 -1.84
N ALA A 204 -23.56 12.74 -2.96
CA ALA A 204 -25.03 12.67 -2.95
C ALA A 204 -25.57 11.44 -2.21
N CYS A 205 -24.91 10.28 -2.35
CA CYS A 205 -25.24 9.07 -1.60
C CYS A 205 -25.17 9.28 -0.08
N ARG A 206 -24.10 9.92 0.39
CA ARG A 206 -23.88 10.19 1.83
C ARG A 206 -24.81 11.26 2.38
N GLU A 207 -25.08 12.31 1.59
CA GLU A 207 -26.04 13.35 1.93
C GLU A 207 -27.46 12.78 2.03
N GLU A 208 -27.85 11.93 1.08
CA GLU A 208 -29.14 11.24 1.13
C GLU A 208 -29.24 10.34 2.36
N TRP A 209 -28.19 9.59 2.70
CA TRP A 209 -28.14 8.82 3.95
C TRP A 209 -28.33 9.70 5.18
N GLN A 210 -27.60 10.82 5.26
CA GLN A 210 -27.69 11.73 6.41
C GLN A 210 -29.10 12.31 6.56
N ARG A 211 -29.79 12.58 5.45
CA ARG A 211 -31.13 13.18 5.42
C ARG A 211 -32.25 12.19 5.72
N SER A 212 -32.25 11.02 5.06
CA SER A 212 -33.40 10.11 5.08
C SER A 212 -33.18 8.83 5.88
N LYS A 213 -31.92 8.46 6.18
CA LYS A 213 -31.54 7.15 6.73
C LYS A 213 -32.11 5.96 5.94
N ASP A 214 -32.50 6.18 4.67
CA ASP A 214 -33.06 5.16 3.80
C ASP A 214 -31.95 4.57 2.93
N PRO A 215 -31.57 3.29 3.15
CA PRO A 215 -30.46 2.70 2.42
C PRO A 215 -30.76 2.49 0.94
N ARG A 216 -32.04 2.35 0.54
CA ARG A 216 -32.43 2.18 -0.88
C ARG A 216 -32.26 3.49 -1.63
N LYS A 217 -32.72 4.61 -1.05
CA LYS A 217 -32.56 5.95 -1.65
C LYS A 217 -31.09 6.32 -1.77
N ALA A 218 -30.32 6.18 -0.69
CA ALA A 218 -28.88 6.45 -0.70
C ALA A 218 -28.14 5.60 -1.74
N LEU A 219 -28.45 4.30 -1.83
CA LEU A 219 -27.85 3.41 -2.82
C LEU A 219 -28.19 3.81 -4.26
N GLY A 220 -29.36 4.41 -4.49
CA GLY A 220 -29.81 4.87 -5.81
C GLY A 220 -28.88 5.88 -6.48
N HIS A 221 -28.14 6.67 -5.69
CA HIS A 221 -27.19 7.64 -6.21
C HIS A 221 -25.91 7.01 -6.78
N LEU A 222 -25.53 5.81 -6.33
CA LEU A 222 -24.26 5.18 -6.71
C LEU A 222 -24.39 4.36 -8.00
N ARG A 223 -23.65 4.70 -9.06
CA ARG A 223 -23.55 3.82 -10.24
C ARG A 223 -22.70 2.59 -9.99
N ARG A 224 -21.60 2.77 -9.23
CA ARG A 224 -20.66 1.68 -8.89
C ARG A 224 -21.09 1.00 -7.60
N LYS A 225 -21.47 -0.27 -7.69
CA LYS A 225 -21.92 -1.06 -6.52
C LYS A 225 -20.81 -1.83 -5.80
N GLY A 226 -19.58 -1.84 -6.33
CA GLY A 226 -18.44 -2.54 -5.74
C GLY A 226 -17.60 -1.71 -4.75
N ILE A 227 -18.13 -0.58 -4.27
CA ILE A 227 -17.45 0.29 -3.29
C ILE A 227 -17.98 0.03 -1.88
N LEU A 228 -17.22 0.46 -0.87
CA LEU A 228 -17.53 0.21 0.54
C LEU A 228 -18.94 0.65 0.93
N GLU A 229 -19.33 1.87 0.56
CA GLU A 229 -20.63 2.45 0.90
C GLU A 229 -21.78 1.67 0.25
N ALA A 230 -21.62 1.26 -1.01
CA ALA A 230 -22.62 0.46 -1.69
C ALA A 230 -22.79 -0.92 -1.04
N LEU A 231 -21.68 -1.59 -0.69
CA LEU A 231 -21.72 -2.89 0.00
C LEU A 231 -22.43 -2.78 1.35
N LEU A 232 -22.12 -1.72 2.12
CA LEU A 232 -22.76 -1.48 3.41
C LEU A 232 -24.27 -1.23 3.27
N LEU A 233 -24.68 -0.36 2.34
CA LEU A 233 -26.09 -0.07 2.08
C LEU A 233 -26.85 -1.31 1.60
N GLN A 234 -26.26 -2.15 0.75
CA GLN A 234 -26.84 -3.44 0.36
C GLN A 234 -26.97 -4.40 1.55
N GLY A 235 -25.98 -4.40 2.45
CA GLY A 235 -26.02 -5.15 3.70
C GLY A 235 -27.19 -4.72 4.58
N LEU A 236 -27.42 -3.41 4.72
CA LEU A 236 -28.56 -2.85 5.47
C LEU A 236 -29.90 -3.23 4.85
N ILE A 237 -30.02 -3.19 3.51
CA ILE A 237 -31.24 -3.60 2.81
C ILE A 237 -31.55 -5.09 3.03
N SER A 238 -30.52 -5.93 3.01
CA SER A 238 -30.67 -7.39 3.09
C SER A 238 -30.90 -7.90 4.52
N SER A 239 -30.29 -7.23 5.51
CA SER A 239 -30.32 -7.69 6.91
C SER A 239 -31.56 -7.24 7.68
N GLY A 240 -32.29 -6.25 7.16
CA GLY A 240 -33.46 -5.67 7.81
C GLY A 240 -33.15 -4.45 8.70
N PRO A 241 -34.19 -3.73 9.15
CA PRO A 241 -34.04 -2.52 9.94
C PRO A 241 -33.30 -2.82 11.27
N LYS A 242 -32.38 -1.93 11.65
CA LYS A 242 -31.57 -2.03 12.89
C LYS A 242 -30.59 -3.21 12.99
N ALA A 243 -30.45 -4.03 11.96
CA ALA A 243 -29.45 -5.10 11.91
C ALA A 243 -28.05 -4.58 11.52
N TRP A 244 -27.55 -3.59 12.27
CA TRP A 244 -26.33 -2.84 11.97
C TRP A 244 -25.07 -3.73 11.95
N SER A 245 -24.94 -4.62 12.93
CA SER A 245 -23.82 -5.56 13.03
C SER A 245 -23.77 -6.51 11.84
N THR A 246 -24.91 -7.10 11.47
CA THR A 246 -25.06 -7.98 10.30
C THR A 246 -24.69 -7.24 9.01
N ALA A 247 -25.17 -6.00 8.85
CA ALA A 247 -24.85 -5.20 7.67
C ALA A 247 -23.35 -4.91 7.54
N LEU A 248 -22.63 -4.68 8.64
CA LEU A 248 -21.18 -4.49 8.60
C LEU A 248 -20.44 -5.71 8.03
N TYR A 249 -20.96 -6.93 8.16
CA TYR A 249 -20.32 -8.12 7.55
C TYR A 249 -20.31 -8.11 6.02
N SER A 250 -21.11 -7.26 5.35
CA SER A 250 -21.00 -7.07 3.90
C SER A 250 -19.69 -6.40 3.49
N ILE A 251 -19.02 -5.71 4.42
CA ILE A 251 -17.72 -5.11 4.20
C ILE A 251 -16.63 -6.19 4.36
N PRO A 252 -15.68 -6.30 3.42
CA PRO A 252 -14.56 -7.24 3.51
C PRO A 252 -13.82 -7.14 4.85
N ARG A 253 -13.45 -8.30 5.42
CA ARG A 253 -12.81 -8.41 6.74
C ARG A 253 -11.62 -7.48 6.89
N ASN A 254 -10.73 -7.42 5.90
CA ASN A 254 -9.52 -6.61 5.96
C ASN A 254 -9.85 -5.11 6.09
N THR A 255 -10.85 -4.63 5.34
CA THR A 255 -11.32 -3.24 5.43
C THR A 255 -11.91 -2.93 6.81
N ARG A 256 -12.67 -3.86 7.41
CA ARG A 256 -13.19 -3.68 8.77
C ARG A 256 -12.07 -3.63 9.80
N LEU A 257 -11.09 -4.52 9.69
CA LEU A 257 -9.92 -4.54 10.57
C LEU A 257 -9.10 -3.25 10.48
N MET A 258 -9.04 -2.60 9.32
CA MET A 258 -8.34 -1.31 9.19
C MET A 258 -8.88 -0.25 10.15
N TYR A 259 -10.18 -0.23 10.46
CA TYR A 259 -10.73 0.70 11.43
C TYR A 259 -10.25 0.40 12.86
N VAL A 260 -10.29 -0.86 13.26
CA VAL A 260 -9.83 -1.31 14.57
C VAL A 260 -8.33 -1.05 14.75
N HIS A 261 -7.53 -1.41 13.75
CA HIS A 261 -6.09 -1.13 13.75
C HIS A 261 -5.78 0.35 13.78
N SER A 262 -6.58 1.20 13.11
CA SER A 262 -6.44 2.65 13.20
C SER A 262 -6.66 3.16 14.63
N TYR A 263 -7.61 2.58 15.39
CA TYR A 263 -7.78 2.93 16.81
C TYR A 263 -6.60 2.45 17.67
N GLN A 264 -6.10 1.24 17.44
CA GLN A 264 -4.89 0.74 18.12
C GLN A 264 -3.68 1.65 17.87
N SER A 265 -3.49 2.09 16.62
CA SER A 265 -2.44 3.06 16.25
C SER A 265 -2.57 4.39 16.99
N LEU A 266 -3.80 4.88 17.23
CA LEU A 266 -4.02 6.10 18.01
C LEU A 266 -3.58 5.90 19.47
N VAL A 267 -3.96 4.78 20.06
CA VAL A 267 -3.56 4.42 21.44
C VAL A 267 -2.04 4.32 21.52
N TRP A 268 -1.40 3.63 20.57
CA TRP A 268 0.06 3.52 20.49
C TRP A 268 0.72 4.91 20.45
N ASN A 269 0.28 5.79 19.54
CA ASN A 269 0.85 7.15 19.43
C ASN A 269 0.73 7.89 20.78
N ARG A 270 -0.43 7.82 21.44
CA ARG A 270 -0.64 8.47 22.75
C ARG A 270 0.24 7.88 23.86
N VAL A 271 0.38 6.56 23.91
CA VAL A 271 1.21 5.88 24.91
C VAL A 271 2.68 6.24 24.72
N VAL A 272 3.16 6.23 23.48
CA VAL A 272 4.55 6.59 23.16
C VAL A 272 4.84 8.04 23.50
N SER A 273 3.97 8.99 23.12
CA SER A 273 4.13 10.38 23.52
C SER A 273 4.17 10.55 25.04
N ARG A 274 3.30 9.84 25.78
CA ARG A 274 3.28 9.89 27.25
C ARG A 274 4.52 9.25 27.89
N ARG A 275 5.02 8.14 27.34
CA ARG A 275 6.26 7.47 27.79
C ARG A 275 7.46 8.39 27.62
N LEU A 276 7.57 9.05 26.47
CA LEU A 276 8.65 9.99 26.19
C LEU A 276 8.55 11.25 27.07
N GLN A 277 7.36 11.81 27.24
CA GLN A 277 7.15 13.00 28.06
C GLN A 277 7.48 12.76 29.54
N LYS A 278 7.13 11.58 30.07
CA LYS A 278 7.30 11.28 31.50
C LYS A 278 8.72 10.81 31.86
N PHE A 279 9.39 10.10 30.95
CA PHE A 279 10.60 9.35 31.28
C PHE A 279 11.77 9.59 30.32
N GLY A 280 11.59 10.37 29.26
CA GLY A 280 12.64 10.67 28.29
C GLY A 280 13.05 9.48 27.43
N LEU A 281 14.27 9.54 26.88
CA LEU A 281 14.82 8.59 25.92
C LEU A 281 15.61 7.43 26.55
N THR A 282 15.70 7.38 27.88
CA THR A 282 16.44 6.32 28.58
C THR A 282 15.59 5.06 28.71
N VAL A 283 16.23 3.90 28.61
CA VAL A 283 15.60 2.59 28.88
C VAL A 283 15.51 2.41 30.38
N LEU A 284 14.34 1.98 30.85
CA LEU A 284 14.03 1.76 32.26
C LEU A 284 13.67 0.29 32.53
N GLU A 285 13.80 -0.12 33.78
CA GLU A 285 13.31 -1.42 34.23
C GLU A 285 11.80 -1.54 33.96
N GLY A 286 11.39 -2.64 33.33
CA GLY A 286 10.01 -2.89 32.91
C GLY A 286 9.69 -2.42 31.48
N ASP A 287 10.58 -1.72 30.78
CA ASP A 287 10.41 -1.47 29.35
C ASP A 287 10.50 -2.80 28.56
N LEU A 288 9.67 -2.91 27.52
CA LEU A 288 9.65 -4.08 26.63
C LEU A 288 10.68 -3.89 25.51
N LEU A 289 11.55 -4.89 25.33
CA LEU A 289 12.57 -4.92 24.28
C LEU A 289 12.31 -6.06 23.30
N LEU A 290 12.52 -5.79 22.01
CA LEU A 290 12.57 -6.82 20.97
C LEU A 290 13.94 -7.51 21.01
N SER A 291 13.95 -8.84 20.87
CA SER A 291 15.19 -9.63 20.84
C SER A 291 16.03 -9.28 19.60
N GLN A 292 17.35 -9.18 19.77
CA GLN A 292 18.29 -8.69 18.74
C GLN A 292 18.28 -9.47 17.41
N SER A 293 17.73 -10.68 17.38
CA SER A 293 17.52 -11.45 16.15
C SER A 293 16.57 -10.78 15.14
N GLU A 294 15.91 -9.67 15.51
CA GLU A 294 14.92 -8.96 14.69
C GLU A 294 15.29 -7.49 14.39
N CYS A 295 16.37 -6.96 14.97
CA CYS A 295 16.76 -5.55 14.80
C CYS A 295 17.93 -5.38 13.81
N VAL A 296 17.69 -4.63 12.73
CA VAL A 296 18.72 -4.25 11.76
C VAL A 296 18.85 -2.72 11.74
N PRO A 297 20.06 -2.13 11.81
CA PRO A 297 20.24 -0.68 11.85
C PRO A 297 19.61 0.02 10.64
N GLU A 298 18.99 1.19 10.87
CA GLU A 298 18.58 2.11 9.80
C GLU A 298 19.81 2.86 9.25
N GLU A 299 19.87 3.05 7.94
CA GLU A 299 20.96 3.77 7.28
C GLU A 299 20.40 5.03 6.59
N VAL A 300 20.88 6.19 7.01
CA VAL A 300 20.53 7.49 6.44
C VAL A 300 21.75 8.02 5.69
N VAL A 301 21.61 8.22 4.37
CA VAL A 301 22.69 8.72 3.52
C VAL A 301 22.28 10.06 2.92
N LEU A 302 23.14 11.05 3.10
CA LEU A 302 22.97 12.39 2.55
C LEU A 302 23.69 12.53 1.23
N TYR A 303 23.00 13.19 0.31
CA TYR A 303 23.60 13.68 -0.91
C TYR A 303 23.72 15.21 -0.83
N PRO A 304 24.81 15.79 -1.36
CA PRO A 304 25.04 17.22 -1.27
C PRO A 304 23.85 18.03 -1.78
N VAL A 305 23.60 19.13 -1.08
CA VAL A 305 22.51 20.06 -1.33
C VAL A 305 22.76 20.77 -2.66
N ASP A 306 21.94 20.49 -3.67
CA ASP A 306 21.86 21.35 -4.85
C ASP A 306 20.83 22.44 -4.58
N GLN A 307 21.31 23.67 -4.33
CA GLN A 307 20.47 24.86 -4.06
C GLN A 307 19.45 25.12 -5.17
N LYS A 308 19.67 24.61 -6.39
CA LYS A 308 18.75 24.79 -7.52
C LYS A 308 17.56 23.81 -7.50
N HIS A 309 17.65 22.69 -6.76
CA HIS A 309 16.69 21.60 -6.83
C HIS A 309 16.05 21.17 -5.48
N GLY A 310 16.53 21.68 -4.35
CA GLY A 310 16.03 21.39 -3.00
C GLY A 310 16.91 20.40 -2.23
N LEU A 311 16.61 20.19 -0.94
CA LEU A 311 17.36 19.26 -0.09
C LEU A 311 16.96 17.82 -0.42
N ARG A 312 17.92 17.01 -0.87
CA ARG A 312 17.72 15.60 -1.21
C ARG A 312 18.20 14.68 -0.09
N LEU A 313 17.30 13.83 0.41
CA LEU A 313 17.56 12.86 1.46
C LEU A 313 17.38 11.45 0.90
N SER A 314 18.28 10.52 1.23
CA SER A 314 18.02 9.08 1.08
C SER A 314 17.95 8.40 2.43
N ILE A 315 16.83 7.74 2.68
CA ILE A 315 16.54 7.09 3.95
C ILE A 315 16.25 5.63 3.65
N GLN A 316 17.00 4.70 4.24
CA GLN A 316 16.63 3.29 4.23
C GLN A 316 16.00 2.95 5.57
N SER A 317 14.66 2.86 5.59
CA SER A 317 13.95 2.33 6.74
C SER A 317 13.82 0.83 6.57
N ARG A 318 14.29 0.07 7.57
CA ARG A 318 14.10 -1.38 7.64
C ARG A 318 12.94 -1.63 8.59
N GLY A 319 11.86 -2.22 8.08
CA GLY A 319 10.66 -2.49 8.84
C GLY A 319 10.97 -3.52 9.93
N THR A 320 11.20 -3.07 11.15
CA THR A 320 10.75 -3.82 12.30
C THR A 320 9.24 -3.69 12.32
N LEU A 321 8.53 -4.79 12.12
CA LEU A 321 7.14 -4.88 12.54
C LEU A 321 7.15 -4.59 14.05
N VAL A 322 6.63 -3.42 14.42
CA VAL A 322 6.24 -3.11 15.80
C VAL A 322 4.83 -3.61 16.01
#